data_AF-A0A6L8G8F9-F1
#
_entry.id   AF-A0A6L8G8F9-F1
#
_cell.length_a   1.000
_cell.length_b   1.000
_cell.length_c   1.000
_cell.angle_alpha   90.00
_cell.angle_beta   90.00
_cell.angle_gamma   90.00
#
_symmetry.space_group_name_H-M   'P 1'
#
loop_
_entity.id
_entity.type
_entity.pdbx_description
1 polymer ?
#
loop_
_entity_poly.entity_id
_entity_poly.type
_entity_poly.pdbx_seq_one_letter_code
_entity_poly.pdbx_strand_id
1 'polypeptide(L)'
;RSEKHPALWEKKGSSLYTVTNVSRYPALRTLTNRLLNKIEALGGFVIHVGVRKTSVPEAHDPNSLYSTVFLETIKRIDQFCAEDCHAPENFVLILDEHNQRPALIARAAQSMYGRNERRIHLIEPPFHVESHRYQTLQAADWIAGLIGRLGAVWTESDAWSENEIFRRYFEQRIKRVSRRSGIRI
;
A
#
# COMPACT_ATOMS: atom_id res chain seq x y z
N ARG A 1 -29.40 -2.50 -6.77
CA ARG A 1 -28.60 -1.34 -6.29
C ARG A 1 -28.43 -1.53 -4.78
N SER A 2 -27.23 -1.34 -4.21
CA SER A 2 -27.05 -1.38 -2.76
C SER A 2 -27.85 -0.24 -2.13
N GLU A 3 -28.67 -0.51 -1.12
CA GLU A 3 -29.51 0.48 -0.42
C GLU A 3 -28.70 1.45 0.47
N LYS A 4 -27.37 1.29 0.52
CA LYS A 4 -26.46 2.17 1.27
C LYS A 4 -26.02 3.36 0.42
N HIS A 5 -25.95 4.54 1.03
CA HIS A 5 -25.38 5.74 0.42
C HIS A 5 -23.97 5.44 -0.13
N PRO A 6 -23.61 5.84 -1.37
CA PRO A 6 -22.33 5.49 -1.98
C PRO A 6 -21.10 5.86 -1.14
N ALA A 7 -21.17 6.95 -0.36
CA ALA A 7 -20.08 7.36 0.53
C ALA A 7 -19.84 6.41 1.71
N LEU A 8 -20.83 5.58 2.07
CA LEU A 8 -20.76 4.58 3.14
C LEU A 8 -20.49 3.17 2.59
N TRP A 9 -20.24 3.06 1.29
CA TRP A 9 -19.95 1.78 0.65
C TRP A 9 -18.49 1.41 0.86
N GLU A 10 -18.27 0.19 1.37
CA GLU A 10 -16.94 -0.37 1.55
C GLU A 10 -16.78 -1.71 0.87
N LYS A 11 -15.67 -1.89 0.14
CA LYS A 11 -15.22 -3.19 -0.36
C LYS A 11 -13.72 -3.32 -0.19
N LYS A 12 -13.28 -4.37 0.51
CA LYS A 12 -11.85 -4.65 0.72
C LYS A 12 -11.15 -5.02 -0.58
N GLY A 13 -9.92 -4.55 -0.75
CA GLY A 13 -9.06 -4.78 -1.91
C GLY A 13 -8.79 -6.27 -2.14
N SER A 14 -8.57 -7.03 -1.07
CA SER A 14 -8.36 -8.48 -1.13
C SER A 14 -9.55 -9.25 -1.71
N SER A 15 -10.79 -8.79 -1.44
CA SER A 15 -12.03 -9.32 -1.99
C SER A 15 -12.35 -8.77 -3.38
N LEU A 16 -11.84 -7.58 -3.71
CA LEU A 16 -11.98 -6.99 -5.04
C LEU A 16 -11.07 -7.68 -6.05
N TYR A 17 -9.79 -7.84 -5.71
CA TYR A 17 -8.74 -8.41 -6.55
C TYR A 17 -8.58 -9.92 -6.30
N THR A 18 -9.54 -10.68 -6.79
CA THR A 18 -9.45 -12.14 -6.95
C THR A 18 -9.27 -12.49 -8.43
N VAL A 19 -8.64 -13.63 -8.72
CA VAL A 19 -8.46 -14.12 -10.10
C VAL A 19 -9.81 -14.17 -10.83
N THR A 20 -10.84 -14.73 -10.18
CA THR A 20 -12.20 -14.80 -10.71
C THR A 20 -12.75 -13.43 -11.08
N ASN A 21 -12.60 -12.42 -10.22
CA ASN A 21 -13.15 -11.09 -10.47
C ASN A 21 -12.44 -10.39 -11.64
N VAL A 22 -11.11 -10.47 -11.70
CA VAL A 22 -10.32 -9.85 -12.77
C VAL A 22 -10.59 -10.50 -14.12
N SER A 23 -10.74 -11.84 -14.14
CA SER A 23 -11.11 -12.59 -15.34
C SER A 23 -12.52 -12.23 -15.82
N ARG A 24 -13.49 -12.22 -14.90
CA ARG A 24 -14.92 -12.12 -15.25
C ARG A 24 -15.40 -10.71 -15.53
N TYR A 25 -14.85 -9.69 -14.85
CA TYR A 25 -15.40 -8.33 -14.87
C TYR A 25 -14.46 -7.33 -15.56
N PRO A 26 -14.67 -7.01 -16.85
CA PRO A 26 -13.94 -5.94 -17.55
C PRO A 26 -14.00 -4.60 -16.83
N ALA A 27 -15.15 -4.28 -16.20
CA ALA A 27 -15.33 -3.04 -15.46
C ALA A 27 -14.31 -2.85 -14.33
N LEU A 28 -13.92 -3.93 -13.64
CA LEU A 28 -12.87 -3.89 -12.62
C LEU A 28 -11.53 -3.49 -13.24
N ARG A 29 -11.15 -4.14 -14.35
CA ARG A 29 -9.90 -3.82 -15.07
C ARG A 29 -9.88 -2.36 -15.53
N THR A 30 -10.98 -1.87 -16.10
CA THR A 30 -11.11 -0.48 -16.54
C THR A 30 -11.04 0.49 -15.37
N LEU A 31 -11.73 0.21 -14.27
CA LEU A 31 -11.70 1.04 -13.06
C LEU A 31 -10.27 1.16 -12.52
N THR A 32 -9.59 0.02 -12.30
CA THR A 32 -8.22 -0.01 -11.76
C THR A 32 -7.26 0.75 -12.68
N ASN A 33 -7.33 0.51 -13.99
CA ASN A 33 -6.45 1.21 -14.93
C ASN A 33 -6.73 2.72 -14.98
N ARG A 34 -8.00 3.14 -14.89
CA ARG A 34 -8.36 4.57 -14.80
C ARG A 34 -7.86 5.20 -13.52
N LEU A 35 -7.93 4.50 -12.38
CA LEU A 35 -7.40 4.97 -11.11
C LEU A 35 -5.89 5.22 -11.20
N LEU A 36 -5.13 4.24 -11.69
CA LEU A 36 -3.67 4.36 -11.84
C LEU A 36 -3.27 5.47 -12.82
N ASN A 37 -3.94 5.56 -13.96
CA ASN A 37 -3.70 6.65 -14.91
C ASN A 37 -4.05 8.03 -14.30
N LYS A 38 -5.08 8.10 -13.43
CA LYS A 38 -5.46 9.36 -12.78
C LYS A 38 -4.43 9.78 -11.72
N ILE A 39 -3.89 8.83 -10.96
CA ILE A 39 -2.77 9.08 -10.04
C ILE A 39 -1.61 9.71 -10.81
N GLU A 40 -1.19 9.08 -11.89
CA GLU A 40 -0.10 9.58 -12.75
C GLU A 40 -0.39 10.96 -13.34
N ALA A 41 -1.58 11.15 -13.91
CA ALA A 41 -1.96 12.41 -14.56
C ALA A 41 -2.04 13.60 -13.58
N LEU A 42 -2.21 13.32 -12.29
CA LEU A 42 -2.18 14.34 -11.23
C LEU A 42 -0.77 14.54 -10.64
N GLY A 43 0.26 13.90 -11.20
CA GLY A 43 1.62 13.90 -10.63
C GLY A 43 1.76 13.07 -9.36
N GLY A 44 0.73 12.31 -8.98
CA GLY A 44 0.77 11.39 -7.85
C GLY A 44 1.54 10.11 -8.20
N PHE A 45 1.87 9.36 -7.15
CA PHE A 45 2.62 8.11 -7.27
C PHE A 45 2.23 7.12 -6.16
N VAL A 46 2.72 5.89 -6.28
CA VAL A 46 2.53 4.82 -5.30
C VAL A 46 3.88 4.46 -4.67
N ILE A 47 3.94 4.41 -3.34
CA ILE A 47 5.06 3.79 -2.61
C ILE A 47 4.52 2.51 -1.97
N HIS A 48 5.14 1.37 -2.27
CA HIS A 48 4.80 0.09 -1.65
C HIS A 48 6.02 -0.66 -1.12
N VAL A 49 5.86 -1.24 0.06
CA VAL A 49 6.83 -2.10 0.72
C VAL A 49 6.17 -3.43 1.01
N GLY A 50 6.81 -4.51 0.61
CA GLY A 50 6.39 -5.87 0.95
C GLY A 50 7.55 -6.68 1.50
N VAL A 51 7.24 -7.74 2.23
CA VAL A 51 8.20 -8.73 2.73
C VAL A 51 7.60 -10.11 2.50
N ARG A 52 8.39 -11.03 1.94
CA ARG A 52 8.03 -12.44 1.80
C ARG A 52 7.94 -13.06 3.19
N LYS A 53 6.83 -13.74 3.46
CA LYS A 53 6.68 -14.51 4.69
C LYS A 53 7.48 -15.80 4.55
N THR A 54 8.50 -15.98 5.38
CA THR A 54 9.37 -17.17 5.38
C THR A 54 9.11 -18.09 6.57
N SER A 55 8.43 -17.61 7.61
CA SER A 55 8.10 -18.38 8.82
C SER A 55 6.81 -19.18 8.66
N VAL A 56 6.75 -20.35 9.31
CA VAL A 56 5.52 -21.13 9.47
C VAL A 56 4.46 -20.33 10.26
N PRO A 57 3.16 -20.51 9.99
CA PRO A 57 2.09 -19.70 10.57
C PRO A 57 2.12 -19.61 12.10
N GLU A 58 2.51 -20.68 12.80
CA GLU A 58 2.55 -20.73 14.27
C GLU A 58 3.67 -19.87 14.88
N ALA A 59 4.74 -19.60 14.15
CA ALA A 59 5.88 -18.80 14.60
C ALA A 59 5.85 -17.35 14.07
N HIS A 60 4.84 -17.02 13.28
CA HIS A 60 4.74 -15.73 12.60
C HIS A 60 4.13 -14.69 13.51
N ASP A 61 4.84 -13.59 13.79
CA ASP A 61 4.30 -12.41 14.46
C ASP A 61 3.82 -11.37 13.41
N PRO A 62 2.52 -11.29 13.11
CA PRO A 62 2.01 -10.37 12.10
C PRO A 62 2.18 -8.91 12.51
N ASN A 63 2.20 -8.63 13.79
CA ASN A 63 2.29 -7.28 14.33
C ASN A 63 3.70 -6.73 14.18
N SER A 64 4.71 -7.53 14.51
CA SER A 64 6.11 -7.18 14.28
C SER A 64 6.41 -7.01 12.79
N LEU A 65 5.87 -7.90 11.94
CA LEU A 65 6.01 -7.78 10.49
C LEU A 65 5.37 -6.49 9.97
N TYR A 66 4.14 -6.19 10.39
CA TYR A 66 3.45 -4.96 10.02
C TYR A 66 4.25 -3.73 10.46
N SER A 67 4.71 -3.70 11.71
CA SER A 67 5.54 -2.59 12.21
C SER A 67 6.84 -2.42 11.42
N THR A 68 7.45 -3.51 10.96
CA THR A 68 8.68 -3.47 10.15
C THR A 68 8.40 -2.88 8.78
N VAL A 69 7.37 -3.36 8.09
CA VAL A 69 6.93 -2.84 6.79
C VAL A 69 6.51 -1.37 6.89
N PHE A 70 5.82 -1.01 7.97
CA PHE A 70 5.40 0.35 8.25
C PHE A 70 6.58 1.32 8.42
N LEU A 71 7.56 0.98 9.25
CA LEU A 71 8.75 1.81 9.45
C LEU A 71 9.61 1.93 8.19
N GLU A 72 9.74 0.83 7.44
CA GLU A 72 10.39 0.85 6.13
C GLU A 72 9.61 1.72 5.13
N THR A 73 8.28 1.75 5.19
CA THR A 73 7.47 2.64 4.35
C THR A 73 7.73 4.11 4.68
N ILE A 74 7.72 4.48 5.97
CA ILE A 74 8.08 5.84 6.42
C ILE A 74 9.48 6.20 5.93
N LYS A 75 10.46 5.30 6.08
CA LYS A 75 11.83 5.50 5.58
C LYS A 75 11.85 5.85 4.10
N ARG A 76 11.11 5.13 3.26
CA ARG A 76 11.13 5.36 1.81
C ARG A 76 10.42 6.63 1.39
N ILE A 77 9.35 7.03 2.08
CA ILE A 77 8.70 8.32 1.85
C ILE A 77 9.64 9.46 2.26
N ASP A 78 10.27 9.35 3.43
CA ASP A 78 11.24 10.32 3.92
C ASP A 78 12.43 10.50 2.95
N GLN A 79 12.97 9.40 2.41
CA GLN A 79 14.00 9.45 1.39
C GLN A 79 13.51 10.04 0.06
N PHE A 80 12.28 9.74 -0.36
CA PHE A 80 11.69 10.36 -1.55
C PHE A 80 11.63 11.89 -1.39
N CYS A 81 11.13 12.35 -0.24
CA CYS A 81 11.06 13.76 0.10
C CYS A 81 12.44 14.44 0.13
N ALA A 82 13.48 13.74 0.57
CA ALA A 82 14.83 14.27 0.67
C ALA A 82 15.59 14.31 -0.68
N GLU A 83 15.43 13.27 -1.50
CA GLU A 83 16.33 12.97 -2.63
C GLU A 83 15.65 13.05 -4.00
N ASP A 84 14.33 12.81 -4.10
CA ASP A 84 13.63 12.68 -5.38
C ASP A 84 12.78 13.92 -5.73
N CYS A 85 12.41 14.73 -4.74
CA CYS A 85 11.73 16.00 -4.97
C CYS A 85 12.69 17.07 -5.52
N HIS A 86 12.15 18.06 -6.25
CA HIS A 86 12.97 19.16 -6.80
C HIS A 86 13.68 19.96 -5.70
N ALA A 87 13.02 20.09 -4.54
CA ALA A 87 13.58 20.57 -3.29
C ALA A 87 13.07 19.65 -2.16
N PRO A 88 13.76 19.58 -1.00
CA PRO A 88 13.28 18.79 0.12
C PRO A 88 11.86 19.17 0.54
N GLU A 89 10.96 18.19 0.58
CA GLU A 89 9.55 18.37 0.95
C GLU A 89 9.20 17.67 2.27
N ASN A 90 8.07 18.02 2.87
CA ASN A 90 7.56 17.34 4.06
C ASN A 90 6.25 16.62 3.75
N PHE A 91 5.90 15.63 4.56
CA PHE A 91 4.68 14.86 4.37
C PHE A 91 3.90 14.61 5.67
N VAL A 92 2.59 14.43 5.49
CA VAL A 92 1.66 13.92 6.50
C VAL A 92 1.24 12.52 6.09
N LEU A 93 1.20 11.60 7.05
CA LEU A 93 0.76 10.23 6.81
C LEU A 93 -0.60 9.98 7.47
N ILE A 94 -1.56 9.53 6.68
CA ILE A 94 -2.89 9.11 7.10
C ILE A 94 -3.00 7.61 6.89
N LEU A 95 -3.43 6.90 7.92
CA LEU A 95 -3.56 5.43 7.97
C LEU A 95 -5.02 5.05 8.23
N ASP A 96 -5.38 3.84 7.80
CA ASP A 96 -6.61 3.21 8.26
C ASP A 96 -6.51 2.86 9.75
N GLU A 97 -7.67 2.73 10.39
CA GLU A 97 -7.76 2.29 11.77
C GLU A 97 -7.10 0.91 11.92
N HIS A 98 -6.24 0.78 12.95
CA HIS A 98 -5.50 -0.43 13.22
C HIS A 98 -5.57 -0.75 14.72
N ASN A 99 -5.73 -2.02 15.07
CA ASN A 99 -5.80 -2.49 16.46
C ASN A 99 -4.53 -2.14 17.28
N GLN A 100 -3.40 -1.90 16.61
CA GLN A 100 -2.13 -1.52 17.23
C GLN A 100 -1.81 -0.03 17.18
N ARG A 101 -2.81 0.83 16.99
CA ARG A 101 -2.64 2.29 16.86
C ARG A 101 -1.66 2.90 17.86
N PRO A 102 -1.72 2.65 19.20
CA PRO A 102 -0.77 3.25 20.14
C PRO A 102 0.69 2.86 19.86
N ALA A 103 0.93 1.59 19.53
CA ALA A 103 2.27 1.09 19.25
C ALA A 103 2.83 1.68 17.95
N LEU A 104 2.00 1.80 16.90
CA LEU A 104 2.42 2.37 15.61
C LEU A 104 2.76 3.86 15.73
N ILE A 105 1.94 4.64 16.45
CA ILE A 105 2.22 6.04 16.74
C ILE A 105 3.56 6.18 17.48
N ALA A 106 3.77 5.38 18.53
CA ALA A 106 5.02 5.40 19.31
C ALA A 106 6.24 5.04 18.45
N ARG A 107 6.14 4.00 17.60
CA ARG A 107 7.21 3.58 16.70
C ARG A 107 7.52 4.63 15.63
N ALA A 108 6.50 5.28 15.06
CA ALA A 108 6.70 6.37 14.11
C ALA A 108 7.42 7.55 14.78
N ALA A 109 6.99 7.96 15.98
CA ALA A 109 7.64 9.01 16.75
C ALA A 109 9.12 8.66 17.07
N GLN A 110 9.39 7.42 17.48
CA GLN A 110 10.76 6.94 17.68
C GLN A 110 11.61 7.02 16.39
N SER A 111 11.01 6.74 15.23
CA SER A 111 11.70 6.87 13.94
C SER A 111 11.98 8.33 13.54
N MET A 112 11.10 9.26 13.92
CA MET A 112 11.28 10.70 13.68
C MET A 112 12.43 11.27 14.53
N TYR A 113 12.43 10.93 15.83
CA TYR A 113 13.35 11.51 16.82
C TYR A 113 14.55 10.61 17.19
N GLY A 114 14.76 9.53 16.44
CA GLY A 114 15.83 8.56 16.68
C GLY A 114 17.24 9.17 16.62
N ARG A 115 18.23 8.49 17.21
CA ARG A 115 19.62 8.98 17.18
C ARG A 115 20.31 8.76 15.83
N ASN A 116 19.98 7.66 15.13
CA ASN A 116 20.54 7.28 13.84
C ASN A 116 19.43 7.24 12.78
N GLU A 117 19.66 7.82 11.59
CA GLU A 117 18.72 7.91 10.46
C GLU A 117 17.33 8.47 10.82
N ARG A 118 17.28 9.73 11.30
CA ARG A 118 16.01 10.41 11.60
C ARG A 118 15.15 10.57 10.36
N ARG A 119 13.85 10.33 10.52
CA ARG A 119 12.83 10.62 9.51
C ARG A 119 12.34 12.05 9.72
N ILE A 120 13.09 13.01 9.19
CA ILE A 120 12.92 14.44 9.48
C ILE A 120 11.81 15.10 8.64
N HIS A 121 11.38 14.44 7.55
CA HIS A 121 10.37 15.00 6.64
C HIS A 121 8.93 14.63 7.02
N LEU A 122 8.75 13.67 7.94
CA LEU A 122 7.44 13.39 8.54
C LEU A 122 7.12 14.48 9.56
N ILE A 123 6.04 15.24 9.33
CA ILE A 123 5.71 16.41 10.17
C ILE A 123 5.29 16.01 11.58
N GLU A 124 4.49 14.95 11.69
CA GLU A 124 3.97 14.44 12.97
C GLU A 124 3.68 12.93 12.89
N PRO A 125 3.57 12.21 14.02
CA PRO A 125 3.16 10.82 14.01
C PRO A 125 1.82 10.61 13.27
N PRO A 126 1.62 9.48 12.58
CA PRO A 126 0.51 9.35 11.64
C PRO A 126 -0.88 9.43 12.27
N PHE A 127 -1.82 9.99 11.50
CA PHE A 127 -3.24 10.00 11.85
C PHE A 127 -3.89 8.70 11.44
N HIS A 128 -4.67 8.10 12.33
CA HIS A 128 -5.52 6.96 12.00
C HIS A 128 -6.96 7.45 11.83
N VAL A 129 -7.57 7.12 10.71
CA VAL A 129 -8.95 7.52 10.38
C VAL A 129 -9.73 6.32 9.83
N GLU A 130 -11.06 6.37 9.86
CA GLU A 130 -11.88 5.20 9.54
C GLU A 130 -12.11 5.03 8.03
N SER A 131 -11.58 3.97 7.42
CA SER A 131 -11.70 3.72 5.96
C SER A 131 -13.12 3.76 5.39
N HIS A 132 -14.15 3.39 6.16
CA HIS A 132 -15.55 3.46 5.71
C HIS A 132 -16.06 4.90 5.49
N ARG A 133 -15.33 5.93 5.93
CA ARG A 133 -15.64 7.35 5.74
C ARG A 133 -14.73 8.03 4.71
N TYR A 134 -13.56 7.46 4.44
CA TYR A 134 -12.54 8.04 3.58
C TYR A 134 -12.28 7.17 2.35
N GLN A 135 -12.86 7.55 1.22
CA GLN A 135 -12.70 6.84 -0.06
C GLN A 135 -11.24 6.80 -0.54
N THR A 136 -10.40 7.74 -0.10
CA THR A 136 -8.95 7.74 -0.36
C THR A 136 -8.23 6.59 0.34
N LEU A 137 -8.61 6.26 1.59
CA LEU A 137 -8.08 5.08 2.27
C LEU A 137 -8.54 3.78 1.61
N GLN A 138 -9.79 3.73 1.14
CA GLN A 138 -10.25 2.59 0.37
C GLN A 138 -9.46 2.41 -0.93
N ALA A 139 -9.14 3.50 -1.64
CA ALA A 139 -8.27 3.42 -2.81
C ALA A 139 -6.86 2.90 -2.47
N ALA A 140 -6.31 3.30 -1.31
CA ALA A 140 -5.03 2.78 -0.82
C ALA A 140 -5.12 1.27 -0.49
N ASP A 141 -6.19 0.82 0.17
CA ASP A 141 -6.45 -0.61 0.45
C ASP A 141 -6.59 -1.42 -0.86
N TRP A 142 -7.23 -0.86 -1.89
CA TRP A 142 -7.30 -1.48 -3.19
C TRP A 142 -5.94 -1.64 -3.85
N ILE A 143 -5.11 -0.59 -3.82
CA ILE A 143 -3.74 -0.67 -4.33
C ILE A 143 -2.94 -1.70 -3.53
N ALA A 144 -3.04 -1.72 -2.20
CA ALA A 144 -2.36 -2.70 -1.36
C ALA A 144 -2.79 -4.15 -1.70
N GLY A 145 -4.09 -4.39 -1.89
CA GLY A 145 -4.63 -5.68 -2.31
C GLY A 145 -4.09 -6.12 -3.68
N LEU A 146 -4.02 -5.21 -4.65
CA LEU A 146 -3.42 -5.46 -5.97
C LEU A 146 -1.92 -5.76 -5.87
N ILE A 147 -1.17 -4.98 -5.08
CA ILE A 147 0.27 -5.19 -4.84
C ILE A 147 0.51 -6.54 -4.17
N GLY A 148 -0.36 -7.00 -3.26
CA GLY A 148 -0.24 -8.33 -2.67
C GLY A 148 -0.32 -9.45 -3.71
N ARG A 149 -1.24 -9.34 -4.68
CA ARG A 149 -1.38 -10.33 -5.78
C ARG A 149 -0.20 -10.28 -6.74
N LEU A 150 0.22 -9.09 -7.14
CA LEU A 150 1.41 -8.91 -7.98
C LEU A 150 2.67 -9.41 -7.28
N GLY A 151 2.78 -9.11 -5.99
CA GLY A 151 3.93 -9.46 -5.18
C GLY A 151 4.15 -10.96 -5.05
N ALA A 152 3.07 -11.72 -4.87
CA ALA A 152 3.14 -13.18 -4.85
C ALA A 152 3.78 -13.74 -6.13
N VAL A 153 3.39 -13.23 -7.30
CA VAL A 153 3.96 -13.67 -8.60
C VAL A 153 5.39 -13.17 -8.79
N TRP A 154 5.69 -11.94 -8.35
CA TRP A 154 7.04 -11.40 -8.44
C TRP A 154 8.05 -12.19 -7.61
N THR A 155 7.62 -12.76 -6.47
CA THR A 155 8.50 -13.54 -5.59
C THR A 155 8.53 -15.02 -5.93
N GLU A 156 7.41 -15.60 -6.35
CA GLU A 156 7.25 -17.05 -6.49
C GLU A 156 6.20 -17.39 -7.56
N SER A 157 6.54 -17.11 -8.83
CA SER A 157 5.64 -17.26 -9.98
C SER A 157 5.06 -18.67 -10.12
N ASP A 158 5.83 -19.70 -9.79
CA ASP A 158 5.43 -21.09 -9.97
C ASP A 158 4.34 -21.49 -8.98
N ALA A 159 4.44 -21.03 -7.73
CA ALA A 159 3.44 -21.29 -6.70
C ALA A 159 2.16 -20.46 -6.87
N TRP A 160 2.23 -19.34 -7.61
CA TRP A 160 1.14 -18.38 -7.77
C TRP A 160 0.82 -18.09 -9.24
N SER A 161 0.94 -19.09 -10.10
CA SER A 161 0.77 -18.95 -11.55
C SER A 161 -0.60 -18.38 -11.96
N GLU A 162 -1.65 -18.61 -11.18
CA GLU A 162 -2.99 -18.06 -11.40
C GLU A 162 -3.03 -16.52 -11.32
N ASN A 163 -2.07 -15.92 -10.61
CA ASN A 163 -1.96 -14.47 -10.46
C ASN A 163 -1.26 -13.80 -11.66
N GLU A 164 -0.79 -14.53 -12.68
CA GLU A 164 -0.25 -13.95 -13.92
C GLU A 164 -1.24 -13.01 -14.63
N ILE A 165 -2.53 -13.21 -14.42
CA ILE A 165 -3.57 -12.31 -14.92
C ILE A 165 -3.40 -10.86 -14.39
N PHE A 166 -2.92 -10.69 -13.15
CA PHE A 166 -2.68 -9.36 -12.58
C PHE A 166 -1.50 -8.69 -13.26
N ARG A 167 -0.44 -9.46 -13.59
CA ARG A 167 0.69 -8.96 -14.35
C ARG A 167 0.27 -8.46 -15.72
N ARG A 168 -0.47 -9.29 -16.45
CA ARG A 168 -1.00 -8.98 -17.78
C ARG A 168 -1.76 -7.65 -17.82
N TYR A 169 -2.62 -7.37 -16.83
CA TYR A 169 -3.49 -6.19 -16.89
C TYR A 169 -2.94 -4.95 -16.19
N PHE A 170 -2.15 -5.11 -15.13
CA PHE A 170 -1.87 -4.02 -14.20
C PHE A 170 -0.38 -3.73 -13.95
N GLU A 171 0.52 -4.70 -14.13
CA GLU A 171 1.93 -4.57 -13.73
C GLU A 171 2.62 -3.38 -14.38
N GLN A 172 2.47 -3.20 -15.70
CA GLN A 172 3.12 -2.11 -16.42
C GLN A 172 2.70 -0.73 -15.87
N ARG A 173 1.41 -0.55 -15.56
CA ARG A 173 0.90 0.72 -15.02
C ARG A 173 1.33 0.94 -13.58
N ILE A 174 1.30 -0.10 -12.76
CA ILE A 174 1.82 -0.04 -11.39
C ILE A 174 3.28 0.36 -11.38
N LYS A 175 4.14 -0.32 -12.15
CA LYS A 175 5.58 0.01 -12.23
C LYS A 175 5.82 1.46 -12.65
N ARG A 176 5.00 2.00 -13.56
CA ARG A 176 5.12 3.38 -14.05
C ARG A 176 4.83 4.42 -12.95
N VAL A 177 3.81 4.15 -12.13
CA VAL A 177 3.42 5.06 -11.02
C VAL A 177 4.15 4.77 -9.71
N SER A 178 4.84 3.65 -9.59
CA SER A 178 5.59 3.30 -8.38
C SER A 178 6.86 4.15 -8.22
N ARG A 179 7.16 4.56 -6.98
CA ARG A 179 8.41 5.20 -6.57
C ARG A 179 8.96 4.49 -5.35
N ARG A 180 10.29 4.40 -5.22
CA ARG A 180 11.00 3.73 -4.11
C ARG A 180 10.30 2.47 -3.59
N SER A 181 9.82 1.64 -4.50
CA SER A 181 8.93 0.53 -4.17
C SER A 181 9.64 -0.81 -4.32
N GLY A 182 9.22 -1.81 -3.55
CA GLY A 182 9.87 -3.11 -3.62
C GLY A 182 9.38 -4.10 -2.58
N ILE A 183 9.49 -5.37 -2.93
CA ILE A 183 9.17 -6.51 -2.07
C ILE A 183 10.49 -7.20 -1.72
N ARG A 184 10.77 -7.30 -0.43
CA ARG A 184 11.96 -7.98 0.09
C ARG A 184 11.68 -9.47 0.22
N ILE A 185 12.67 -10.29 -0.15
CA ILE A 185 12.64 -11.76 -0.03
C ILE A 185 13.22 -12.14 1.33
#